data_AF-A0A1V3RN08-F1
#
_entry.id   AF-A0A1V3RN08-F1
#
_cell.length_a   1.000
_cell.length_b   1.000
_cell.length_c   1.000
_cell.angle_alpha   90.00
_cell.angle_beta   90.00
_cell.angle_gamma   90.00
#
_symmetry.space_group_name_H-M   'P 1'
#
loop_
_entity.id
_entity.type
_entity.pdbx_description
1 polymer ?
#
loop_
_entity_poly.entity_id
_entity_poly.type
_entity_poly.pdbx_seq_one_letter_code
_entity_poly.pdbx_strand_id
1 'polypeptide(L)'
;MIIIVTATFVSCSNDDSKNTVDDVTDSVKDGVWKISYFYDSGKDETQDYAGYNFTFDDNTVLTASKQMNSYTGVWFVSKSTSDDDLYSTIFNIAFGSPDILIDLTDDWKVIENTGTSLKLKDDSKGDSAIDYLTFEKIEQ
;
A
#
# COMPACT_ATOMS: atom_id res chain seq x y z
N MET A 1 -36.62 16.22 36.09
CA MET A 1 -35.46 15.52 35.49
C MET A 1 -35.35 16.01 34.05
N ILE A 2 -34.47 16.98 33.81
CA ILE A 2 -34.18 17.49 32.45
C ILE A 2 -33.01 16.65 31.95
N ILE A 3 -33.24 15.88 30.89
CA ILE A 3 -32.18 15.12 30.21
C ILE A 3 -31.53 16.09 29.21
N ILE A 4 -30.34 16.57 29.55
CA ILE A 4 -29.48 17.30 28.61
C ILE A 4 -28.75 16.25 27.79
N VAL A 5 -29.15 16.07 26.54
CA VAL A 5 -28.40 15.29 25.56
C VAL A 5 -27.26 16.19 25.07
N THR A 6 -26.09 16.04 25.67
CA THR A 6 -24.86 16.61 25.13
C THR A 6 -24.47 15.85 23.87
N ALA A 7 -24.73 16.44 22.71
CA ALA A 7 -24.13 16.03 21.45
C ALA A 7 -22.63 16.32 21.53
N THR A 8 -21.82 15.27 21.67
CA THR A 8 -20.38 15.38 21.48
C THR A 8 -20.12 15.54 19.99
N PHE A 9 -19.89 16.77 19.54
CA PHE A 9 -19.27 17.01 18.25
C PHE A 9 -17.85 16.41 18.32
N VAL A 10 -17.64 15.27 17.66
CA VAL A 10 -16.29 14.84 17.31
C VAL A 10 -15.78 15.86 16.29
N SER A 11 -15.07 16.86 16.77
CA SER A 11 -14.22 17.71 15.94
C SER A 11 -12.97 16.90 15.61
N CYS A 12 -13.05 16.02 14.61
CA CYS A 12 -11.86 15.53 13.92
C CYS A 12 -11.46 16.61 12.91
N SER A 13 -10.86 17.67 13.42
CA SER A 13 -10.05 18.56 12.61
C SER A 13 -8.62 18.11 12.82
N ASN A 14 -8.10 17.32 11.89
CA ASN A 14 -6.67 17.15 11.63
C ASN A 14 -6.54 16.71 10.17
N ASP A 15 -6.15 17.65 9.31
CA ASP A 15 -5.62 17.39 7.96
C ASP A 15 -4.23 16.72 8.07
N ASP A 16 -4.12 15.67 8.88
CA ASP A 16 -2.89 14.89 8.97
C ASP A 16 -2.85 13.95 7.76
N SER A 17 -1.78 14.05 6.96
CA SER A 17 -1.52 13.08 5.91
C SER A 17 -1.57 11.67 6.50
N LYS A 18 -2.46 10.81 6.03
CA LYS A 18 -2.68 9.43 6.52
C LYS A 18 -1.55 8.46 6.12
N ASN A 19 -0.32 8.98 6.03
CA ASN A 19 0.86 8.26 5.61
C ASN A 19 1.64 7.72 6.82
N THR A 20 1.08 7.69 8.03
CA THR A 20 1.77 7.07 9.17
C THR A 20 1.81 5.55 9.03
N VAL A 21 2.66 4.87 9.80
CA VAL A 21 2.76 3.40 9.78
C VAL A 21 1.40 2.77 10.11
N ASP A 22 0.74 3.28 11.15
CA ASP A 22 -0.55 2.76 11.62
C ASP A 22 -1.65 3.05 10.59
N ASP A 23 -1.73 4.28 10.06
CA ASP A 23 -2.75 4.65 9.07
C ASP A 23 -2.67 3.77 7.80
N VAL A 24 -1.46 3.54 7.29
CA VAL A 24 -1.25 2.71 6.09
C VAL A 24 -1.59 1.25 6.39
N THR A 25 -1.13 0.74 7.54
CA THR A 25 -1.41 -0.64 7.98
C THR A 25 -2.92 -0.90 8.09
N ASP A 26 -3.65 0.01 8.73
CA ASP A 26 -5.10 -0.11 8.90
C ASP A 26 -5.82 0.03 7.56
N SER A 27 -5.37 0.95 6.70
CA SER A 27 -5.99 1.19 5.39
C SER A 27 -5.92 -0.03 4.48
N VAL A 28 -4.74 -0.66 4.35
CA VAL A 28 -4.55 -1.79 3.43
C VAL A 28 -5.26 -3.06 3.89
N LYS A 29 -5.44 -3.25 5.20
CA LYS A 29 -6.20 -4.36 5.78
C LYS A 29 -7.70 -4.24 5.55
N ASP A 30 -8.21 -3.02 5.32
CA ASP A 30 -9.64 -2.74 5.13
C ASP A 30 -10.11 -3.03 3.70
N GLY A 31 -9.92 -4.25 3.21
CA GLY A 31 -10.54 -4.73 1.97
C GLY A 31 -9.57 -5.35 0.97
N VAL A 32 -10.04 -5.44 -0.27
CA VAL A 32 -9.34 -6.08 -1.39
C VAL A 32 -8.87 -5.00 -2.35
N TRP A 33 -7.65 -5.14 -2.84
CA TRP A 33 -6.98 -4.14 -3.66
C TRP A 33 -6.65 -4.72 -5.03
N LYS A 34 -6.53 -3.85 -6.03
CA LYS A 34 -5.96 -4.15 -7.35
C LYS A 34 -4.81 -3.19 -7.61
N ILE A 35 -3.89 -3.57 -8.48
CA ILE A 35 -2.90 -2.63 -9.02
C ILE A 35 -3.60 -1.78 -10.08
N SER A 36 -3.62 -0.46 -9.89
CA SER A 36 -4.16 0.50 -10.86
C SER A 36 -3.08 1.18 -11.69
N TYR A 37 -1.82 1.13 -11.23
CA TYR A 37 -0.65 1.62 -11.96
C TYR A 37 0.60 0.90 -11.48
N PHE A 38 1.44 0.46 -12.41
CA PHE A 38 2.79 -0.02 -12.13
C PHE A 38 3.74 0.40 -13.26
N TYR A 39 4.76 1.17 -12.89
CA TYR A 39 5.83 1.61 -13.77
C TYR A 39 7.14 1.15 -13.18
N ASP A 40 7.86 0.31 -13.92
CA ASP A 40 9.15 -0.25 -13.54
C ASP A 40 10.19 0.10 -14.59
N SER A 41 11.23 0.81 -14.17
CA SER A 41 12.48 1.00 -14.89
C SER A 41 12.30 1.48 -16.33
N GLY A 42 11.34 2.37 -16.57
CA GLY A 42 11.09 2.95 -17.89
C GLY A 42 9.88 2.39 -18.64
N LYS A 43 9.15 1.43 -18.06
CA LYS A 43 8.05 0.72 -18.72
C LYS A 43 6.80 0.70 -17.85
N ASP A 44 5.66 0.99 -18.46
CA ASP A 44 4.35 0.74 -17.86
C ASP A 44 4.02 -0.75 -18.01
N GLU A 45 3.93 -1.43 -16.88
CA GLU A 45 3.64 -2.87 -16.76
C GLU A 45 2.26 -3.14 -16.13
N THR A 46 1.43 -2.09 -15.95
CA THR A 46 0.13 -2.16 -15.29
C THR A 46 -0.76 -3.30 -15.79
N GLN A 47 -0.75 -3.55 -17.11
CA GLN A 47 -1.61 -4.55 -17.74
C GLN A 47 -1.23 -5.99 -17.37
N ASP A 48 0.01 -6.24 -16.96
CA ASP A 48 0.47 -7.59 -16.60
C ASP A 48 -0.22 -8.07 -15.32
N TYR A 49 -0.61 -7.13 -14.45
CA TYR A 49 -1.32 -7.37 -13.18
C TYR A 49 -2.84 -7.37 -13.31
N ALA A 50 -3.39 -7.25 -14.53
CA ALA A 50 -4.83 -7.27 -14.73
C ALA A 50 -5.49 -8.55 -14.17
N GLY A 51 -6.52 -8.37 -13.36
CA GLY A 51 -7.30 -9.44 -12.72
C GLY A 51 -6.66 -10.05 -11.47
N TYR A 52 -5.55 -9.51 -10.97
CA TYR A 52 -5.07 -9.82 -9.63
C TYR A 52 -5.83 -9.03 -8.57
N ASN A 53 -6.16 -9.72 -7.48
CA ASN A 53 -6.71 -9.16 -6.26
C ASN A 53 -5.72 -9.40 -5.11
N PHE A 54 -5.42 -8.34 -4.36
CA PHE A 54 -4.47 -8.33 -3.26
C PHE A 54 -5.20 -8.14 -1.93
N THR A 55 -4.88 -8.98 -0.97
CA THR A 55 -5.37 -8.89 0.42
C THR A 55 -4.18 -8.85 1.36
N PHE A 56 -4.17 -7.86 2.25
CA PHE A 56 -3.12 -7.63 3.24
C PHE A 56 -3.65 -8.08 4.60
N ASP A 57 -3.24 -9.27 5.05
CA ASP A 57 -3.72 -9.88 6.28
C ASP A 57 -2.75 -9.66 7.47
N ASP A 58 -3.22 -9.96 8.68
CA ASP A 58 -2.37 -9.99 9.88
C ASP A 58 -1.19 -10.98 9.75
N ASN A 59 -0.23 -10.87 10.66
CA ASN A 59 0.99 -11.70 10.68
C ASN A 59 1.80 -11.60 9.38
N THR A 60 1.81 -10.42 8.76
CA THR A 60 2.60 -10.10 7.57
C THR A 60 2.24 -10.91 6.32
N VAL A 61 1.03 -11.45 6.22
CA VAL A 61 0.61 -12.29 5.08
C VAL A 61 -0.01 -11.45 3.97
N LEU A 62 0.56 -11.50 2.77
CA LEU A 62 0.01 -10.86 1.57
C LEU A 62 -0.48 -11.94 0.62
N THR A 63 -1.76 -11.90 0.25
CA THR A 63 -2.33 -12.84 -0.71
C THR A 63 -2.62 -12.14 -2.04
N ALA A 64 -2.02 -12.62 -3.12
CA ALA A 64 -2.36 -12.24 -4.50
C ALA A 64 -3.14 -13.37 -5.17
N SER A 65 -4.37 -13.10 -5.59
CA SER A 65 -5.25 -14.10 -6.20
C SER A 65 -5.67 -13.68 -7.61
N LYS A 66 -5.70 -14.64 -8.54
CA LYS A 66 -6.15 -14.45 -9.92
C LYS A 66 -6.85 -15.72 -10.39
N GLN A 67 -8.17 -15.63 -10.61
CA GLN A 67 -9.03 -16.78 -10.94
C GLN A 67 -8.90 -17.90 -9.89
N MET A 68 -8.39 -19.08 -10.26
CA MET A 68 -8.20 -20.22 -9.37
C MET A 68 -6.81 -20.25 -8.69
N ASN A 69 -5.90 -19.36 -9.09
CA ASN A 69 -4.54 -19.31 -8.55
C ASN A 69 -4.46 -18.33 -7.38
N SER A 70 -3.70 -18.71 -6.35
CA SER A 70 -3.42 -17.87 -5.18
C SER A 70 -1.95 -18.01 -4.83
N TYR A 71 -1.31 -16.88 -4.54
CA TYR A 71 0.11 -16.78 -4.19
C TYR A 71 0.25 -16.01 -2.90
N THR A 72 1.09 -16.52 -2.00
CA THR A 72 1.35 -15.90 -0.71
C THR A 72 2.72 -15.24 -0.73
N GLY A 73 2.74 -13.96 -0.38
CA GLY A 73 3.91 -13.16 -0.10
C GLY A 73 3.91 -12.67 1.34
N VAL A 74 4.82 -11.74 1.60
CA VAL A 74 4.98 -11.06 2.87
C VAL A 74 4.76 -9.56 2.67
N TRP A 75 4.14 -8.90 3.64
CA TRP A 75 4.07 -7.45 3.69
C TRP A 75 4.23 -6.90 5.10
N PHE A 76 4.74 -5.68 5.23
CA PHE A 76 4.71 -4.92 6.48
C PHE A 76 5.03 -3.45 6.24
N VAL A 77 4.61 -2.59 7.16
CA VAL A 77 4.90 -1.15 7.13
C VAL A 77 5.92 -0.81 8.21
N SER A 78 6.92 -0.01 7.86
CA SER A 78 7.97 0.43 8.79
C SER A 78 8.29 1.91 8.60
N LYS A 79 9.09 2.46 9.51
CA LYS A 79 9.74 3.75 9.30
C LYS A 79 11.12 3.51 8.70
N SER A 80 11.48 4.33 7.71
CA SER A 80 12.85 4.33 7.18
C SER A 80 13.83 4.67 8.29
N THR A 81 14.95 3.96 8.29
CA THR A 81 16.12 4.23 9.12
C THR A 81 17.29 4.78 8.30
N SER A 82 17.11 5.03 7.00
CA SER A 82 18.12 5.65 6.15
C SER A 82 18.18 7.16 6.38
N ASP A 83 19.36 7.74 6.26
CA ASP A 83 19.55 9.19 6.40
C ASP A 83 18.89 9.96 5.25
N ASP A 84 18.87 9.37 4.04
CA ASP A 84 18.31 9.98 2.83
C ASP A 84 16.77 10.03 2.83
N ASP A 85 16.11 9.12 3.56
CA ASP A 85 14.65 9.04 3.67
C ASP A 85 14.14 9.12 5.11
N LEU A 86 14.91 9.76 5.99
CA LEU A 86 14.65 9.79 7.41
C LEU A 86 13.18 10.16 7.72
N TYR A 87 12.50 9.28 8.47
CA TYR A 87 11.08 9.38 8.85
C TYR A 87 10.02 9.07 7.78
N SER A 88 10.42 8.71 6.57
CA SER A 88 9.51 8.19 5.55
C SER A 88 8.84 6.90 6.03
N THR A 89 7.59 6.70 5.63
CA THR A 89 6.89 5.44 5.83
C THR A 89 7.20 4.52 4.66
N ILE A 90 7.61 3.29 4.96
CA ILE A 90 8.05 2.30 3.99
C ILE A 90 7.06 1.14 3.99
N PHE A 91 6.58 0.77 2.81
CA PHE A 91 5.66 -0.32 2.54
C PHE A 91 6.43 -1.47 1.89
N ASN A 92 6.74 -2.49 2.68
CA ASN A 92 7.58 -3.59 2.25
C ASN A 92 6.68 -4.68 1.66
N ILE A 93 7.03 -5.17 0.48
CA ILE A 93 6.38 -6.31 -0.19
C ILE A 93 7.45 -7.32 -0.54
N ALA A 94 7.15 -8.62 -0.39
CA ALA A 94 8.00 -9.67 -0.92
C ALA A 94 7.19 -10.86 -1.43
N PHE A 95 7.45 -11.28 -2.65
CA PHE A 95 6.98 -12.54 -3.22
C PHE A 95 8.15 -13.39 -3.67
N GLY A 96 8.00 -14.71 -3.57
CA GLY A 96 8.98 -15.67 -4.10
C GLY A 96 8.61 -16.29 -5.45
N SER A 97 7.35 -16.14 -5.89
CA SER A 97 6.84 -16.64 -7.17
C SER A 97 5.37 -16.21 -7.37
N PRO A 98 4.84 -16.26 -8.61
CA PRO A 98 5.56 -16.36 -9.89
C PRO A 98 6.41 -15.11 -10.16
N ASP A 99 7.28 -15.16 -11.17
CA ASP A 99 8.21 -14.07 -11.52
C ASP A 99 7.53 -12.70 -11.56
N ILE A 100 6.36 -12.61 -12.19
CA ILE A 100 5.57 -11.37 -12.24
C ILE A 100 5.25 -10.77 -10.86
N LEU A 101 5.06 -11.58 -9.81
CA LEU A 101 4.85 -11.05 -8.46
C LEU A 101 6.16 -10.72 -7.75
N ILE A 102 7.27 -11.35 -8.14
CA ILE A 102 8.61 -11.02 -7.63
C ILE A 102 8.95 -9.57 -7.99
N ASP A 103 8.54 -9.10 -9.17
CA ASP A 103 8.76 -7.72 -9.63
C ASP A 103 8.11 -6.65 -8.72
N LEU A 104 7.17 -7.03 -7.85
CA LEU A 104 6.59 -6.13 -6.83
C LEU A 104 7.42 -6.08 -5.52
N THR A 105 8.44 -6.93 -5.39
CA THR A 105 9.24 -7.09 -4.16
C THR A 105 10.17 -5.91 -3.99
N ASP A 106 9.84 -5.01 -3.08
CA ASP A 106 10.65 -3.83 -2.78
C ASP A 106 10.30 -3.22 -1.41
N ASP A 107 11.12 -2.24 -0.98
CA ASP A 107 10.91 -1.40 0.20
C ASP A 107 10.31 -0.03 -0.19
N TRP A 108 9.11 -0.07 -0.76
CA TRP A 108 8.45 1.08 -1.35
C TRP A 108 8.21 2.24 -0.39
N LYS A 109 8.61 3.46 -0.77
CA LYS A 109 8.24 4.69 -0.06
C LYS A 109 6.77 5.06 -0.28
N VAL A 110 6.03 5.27 0.81
CA VAL A 110 4.63 5.74 0.75
C VAL A 110 4.59 7.22 0.37
N ILE A 111 3.96 7.52 -0.78
CA ILE A 111 3.73 8.89 -1.26
C ILE A 111 2.38 9.41 -0.75
N GLU A 112 1.33 8.59 -0.88
CA GLU A 112 -0.04 8.99 -0.58
C GLU A 112 -0.86 7.77 -0.14
N ASN A 113 -1.60 7.92 0.95
CA ASN A 113 -2.64 7.02 1.38
C ASN A 113 -3.93 7.80 1.61
N THR A 114 -5.00 7.39 0.92
CA THR A 114 -6.35 7.98 1.07
C THR A 114 -7.33 7.04 1.75
N GLY A 115 -6.94 5.80 2.04
CA GLY A 115 -7.82 4.71 2.45
C GLY A 115 -8.48 3.95 1.30
N THR A 116 -8.53 4.53 0.09
CA THR A 116 -9.02 3.87 -1.14
C THR A 116 -7.96 3.80 -2.25
N SER A 117 -6.89 4.58 -2.13
CA SER A 117 -5.71 4.56 -3.00
C SER A 117 -4.45 4.62 -2.15
N LEU A 118 -3.48 3.78 -2.47
CA LEU A 118 -2.13 3.78 -1.90
C LEU A 118 -1.12 3.95 -3.04
N LYS A 119 -0.38 5.06 -3.03
CA LYS A 119 0.67 5.37 -4.01
C LYS A 119 2.05 5.20 -3.39
N LEU A 120 2.90 4.51 -4.11
CA LEU A 120 4.20 4.02 -3.69
C LEU A 120 5.27 4.42 -4.72
N LYS A 121 6.50 4.64 -4.26
CA LYS A 121 7.67 4.96 -5.09
C LYS A 121 8.90 4.18 -4.61
N ASP A 122 9.71 3.69 -5.54
CA ASP A 122 11.12 3.35 -5.28
C ASP A 122 12.01 4.29 -6.10
N ASP A 123 12.86 5.05 -5.43
CA ASP A 123 13.91 5.87 -6.04
C ASP A 123 15.32 5.53 -5.51
N SER A 124 15.46 4.38 -4.85
CA SER A 124 16.73 3.90 -4.29
C SER A 124 17.81 3.65 -5.36
N LYS A 125 17.39 3.35 -6.59
CA LYS A 125 18.25 3.13 -7.77
C LYS A 125 18.64 4.44 -8.48
N GLY A 126 18.19 5.60 -7.97
CA GLY A 126 18.47 6.94 -8.49
C GLY A 126 17.46 7.46 -9.52
N ASP A 127 17.56 8.75 -9.86
CA ASP A 127 16.55 9.52 -10.62
C ASP A 127 16.14 8.94 -11.99
N SER A 128 17.00 8.11 -12.61
CA SER A 128 16.72 7.49 -13.91
C SER A 128 15.96 6.17 -13.85
N ALA A 129 15.75 5.63 -12.64
CA ALA A 129 15.12 4.33 -12.40
C ALA A 129 14.10 4.45 -11.26
N ILE A 130 13.29 5.53 -11.30
CA ILE A 130 12.20 5.71 -10.34
C ILE A 130 11.03 4.82 -10.76
N ASP A 131 10.65 3.94 -9.85
CA ASP A 131 9.54 3.02 -10.01
C ASP A 131 8.32 3.55 -9.24
N TYR A 132 7.13 3.25 -9.75
CA TYR A 132 5.87 3.67 -9.14
C TYR A 132 4.89 2.52 -9.10
N LEU A 133 4.25 2.35 -7.95
CA LEU A 133 3.21 1.35 -7.75
C LEU A 133 1.99 2.02 -7.12
N THR A 134 0.80 1.76 -7.66
CA THR A 134 -0.46 2.23 -7.07
C THR A 134 -1.41 1.07 -6.88
N PHE A 135 -1.86 0.90 -5.65
CA PHE A 135 -2.99 0.05 -5.32
C PHE A 135 -4.27 0.90 -5.21
N GLU A 136 -5.36 0.39 -5.77
CA GLU A 136 -6.70 0.94 -5.64
C GLU A 136 -7.61 -0.11 -5.00
N LYS A 137 -8.38 0.31 -3.99
CA LYS A 137 -9.33 -0.56 -3.29
C LYS A 137 -10.47 -0.90 -4.26
N ILE A 138 -10.83 -2.17 -4.31
CA ILE A 138 -11.99 -2.63 -5.07
C ILE A 138 -13.21 -2.33 -4.21
N GLU A 139 -13.99 -1.32 -4.58
CA GLU A 139 -15.26 -1.04 -3.94
C GLU A 139 -16.24 -2.21 -4.17
N GLN A 140 -16.95 -2.61 -3.10
CA GLN A 140 -18.04 -3.60 -3.15
C GLN A 140 -19.39 -2.90 -3.36
#